data_AF-A0A1G8Z7C5-F1
#
_entry.id   AF-A0A1G8Z7C5-F1
#
_cell.length_a   1.000
_cell.length_b   1.000
_cell.length_c   1.000
_cell.angle_alpha   90.00
_cell.angle_beta   90.00
_cell.angle_gamma   90.00
#
_symmetry.space_group_name_H-M   'P 1'
#
loop_
_entity.id
_entity.type
_entity.pdbx_description
1 polymer ?
#
loop_
_entity_poly.entity_id
_entity_poly.type
_entity_poly.pdbx_seq_one_letter_code
_entity_poly.pdbx_strand_id
1 'polypeptide(L)'
;MLMEGLRPGQTYEIADAYIGMYQKLPTRVIIHRLTEEQTKKRWKDQAIKEKKKGIIYKERSKRLSAINVYITNIPVESVPAEHVHKLYSLRWQIEILFKTWKSFFQIDKYK
;
A
#
# COMPACT_ATOMS: atom_id res chain seq x y z
N MET A 1 4.10 20.65 -1.03
CA MET A 1 4.01 20.71 -2.51
C MET A 1 3.20 19.57 -3.13
N LEU A 2 3.58 18.28 -3.11
CA LEU A 2 2.72 17.22 -3.70
C LEU A 2 1.50 16.82 -2.83
N MET A 3 1.53 17.12 -1.53
CA MET A 3 0.54 16.60 -0.55
C MET A 3 -0.72 17.46 -0.39
N GLU A 4 -0.70 18.72 -0.82
CA GLU A 4 -1.79 19.68 -0.56
C GLU A 4 -2.87 19.69 -1.64
N GLY A 5 -2.58 19.16 -2.84
CA GLY A 5 -3.52 19.18 -3.97
C GLY A 5 -4.44 17.96 -4.11
N LEU A 6 -4.12 16.84 -3.45
CA LEU A 6 -4.86 15.58 -3.62
C LEU A 6 -6.07 15.51 -2.69
N ARG A 7 -7.29 15.34 -3.22
CA ARG A 7 -8.49 15.14 -2.38
C ARG A 7 -8.48 13.73 -1.75
N PRO A 8 -9.11 13.53 -0.57
CA PRO A 8 -9.27 12.18 -0.01
C PRO A 8 -9.93 11.23 -1.02
N GLY A 9 -9.34 10.06 -1.25
CA GLY A 9 -9.78 9.09 -2.26
C GLY A 9 -9.25 9.33 -3.68
N GLN A 10 -8.55 10.45 -3.93
CA GLN A 10 -7.95 10.71 -5.23
C GLN A 10 -6.65 9.92 -5.42
N THR A 11 -6.46 9.47 -6.65
CA THR A 11 -5.26 8.76 -7.08
C THR A 11 -4.49 9.65 -8.06
N TYR A 12 -3.19 9.79 -7.82
CA TYR A 12 -2.25 10.45 -8.70
C TYR A 12 -1.32 9.41 -9.32
N GLU A 13 -0.97 9.60 -10.57
CA GLU A 13 -0.14 8.67 -11.33
C GLU A 13 1.07 9.38 -11.92
N ILE A 14 2.22 8.73 -11.82
CA ILE A 14 3.47 9.10 -12.49
C ILE A 14 3.82 7.92 -13.39
N ALA A 15 3.57 8.07 -14.69
CA ALA A 15 3.80 7.03 -15.69
C ALA A 15 5.30 6.82 -16.00
N ASP A 16 6.09 7.89 -15.98
CA ASP A 16 7.52 7.88 -16.32
C ASP A 16 8.40 7.91 -15.06
N ALA A 17 8.32 6.88 -14.23
CA ALA A 17 9.20 6.73 -13.07
C ALA A 17 10.29 5.70 -13.35
N TYR A 18 11.54 6.08 -13.15
CA TYR A 18 12.68 5.16 -13.27
C TYR A 18 13.15 4.75 -11.88
N ILE A 19 13.12 3.45 -11.58
CA ILE A 19 13.52 2.92 -10.28
C ILE A 19 14.74 2.02 -10.46
N GLY A 20 15.75 2.25 -9.61
CA GLY A 20 16.98 1.46 -9.54
C GLY A 20 18.23 2.34 -9.58
N MET A 21 19.25 1.96 -8.80
CA MET A 21 20.51 2.71 -8.71
C MET A 21 21.43 2.46 -9.92
N TYR A 22 21.40 1.23 -10.47
CA TYR A 22 22.25 0.80 -11.59
C TYR A 22 21.46 0.54 -12.88
N GLN A 23 20.32 -0.15 -12.77
CA GLN A 23 19.40 -0.36 -13.89
C GLN A 23 18.13 0.46 -13.64
N LYS A 24 17.89 1.45 -14.50
CA LYS A 24 16.70 2.29 -14.46
C LYS A 24 15.54 1.54 -15.12
N LEU A 25 14.76 0.84 -14.32
CA LEU A 25 13.58 0.14 -14.82
C LEU A 25 12.44 1.15 -15.02
N PRO A 26 11.83 1.20 -16.23
CA PRO A 26 10.63 1.99 -16.43
C PRO A 26 9.52 1.39 -15.57
N THR A 27 8.98 2.22 -14.70
CA THR A 27 7.94 1.86 -13.74
C THR A 27 6.95 2.98 -13.64
N ARG A 28 5.77 2.63 -13.14
CA ARG A 28 4.67 3.51 -12.89
C ARG A 28 4.48 3.60 -11.39
N VAL A 29 4.47 4.82 -10.88
CA VAL A 29 4.23 5.11 -9.46
C VAL A 29 2.84 5.69 -9.30
N ILE A 30 2.03 5.04 -8.46
CA ILE A 30 0.66 5.43 -8.20
C ILE A 30 0.55 5.81 -6.74
N ILE A 31 0.18 7.06 -6.49
CA ILE A 31 0.01 7.64 -5.16
C ILE A 31 -1.49 7.76 -4.91
N HIS A 32 -1.99 7.01 -3.94
CA HIS A 32 -3.39 7.03 -3.55
C HIS A 32 -3.54 7.69 -2.18
N ARG A 33 -4.32 8.77 -2.09
CA ARG A 33 -4.69 9.38 -0.82
C ARG A 33 -5.86 8.61 -0.23
N LEU A 34 -5.70 8.06 0.97
CA LEU A 34 -6.77 7.28 1.61
C LEU A 34 -8.00 8.15 1.89
N THR A 35 -9.15 7.49 1.94
CA THR A 35 -10.38 8.13 2.40
C THR A 35 -10.29 8.50 3.89
N GLU A 36 -11.13 9.42 4.35
CA GLU A 36 -11.15 9.81 5.75
C GLU A 36 -11.48 8.64 6.68
N GLU A 37 -12.39 7.77 6.28
CA GLU A 37 -12.75 6.57 7.04
C GLU A 37 -11.57 5.62 7.21
N GLN A 38 -10.85 5.34 6.13
CA GLN A 38 -9.65 4.50 6.15
C GLN A 38 -8.53 5.14 6.98
N THR A 39 -8.38 6.46 6.88
CA THR A 39 -7.39 7.24 7.66
C THR A 39 -7.71 7.19 9.15
N LYS A 40 -8.97 7.39 9.54
CA LYS A 40 -9.44 7.25 10.94
C LYS A 40 -9.19 5.85 11.49
N LYS A 41 -9.47 4.80 10.70
CA LYS A 41 -9.19 3.41 11.10
C LYS A 41 -7.69 3.18 11.34
N ARG A 42 -6.84 3.68 10.44
CA ARG A 42 -5.37 3.61 10.61
C ARG A 42 -4.88 4.39 11.82
N TRP A 43 -5.42 5.56 12.11
CA TRP A 43 -5.04 6.33 13.30
C TRP A 43 -5.42 5.59 14.59
N LYS A 44 -6.59 4.92 14.63
CA LYS A 44 -6.96 4.04 15.76
C LYS A 44 -5.96 2.89 15.93
N ASP A 45 -5.64 2.19 14.84
CA ASP A 45 -4.67 1.08 14.87
C ASP A 45 -3.25 1.55 15.25
N GLN A 46 -2.86 2.74 14.81
CA GLN A 46 -1.60 3.38 15.19
C GLN A 46 -1.60 3.71 16.68
N ALA A 47 -2.66 4.32 17.23
CA ALA A 47 -2.75 4.62 18.66
C ALA A 47 -2.65 3.36 19.54
N ILE A 48 -3.26 2.25 19.11
CA ILE A 48 -3.12 0.95 19.78
C ILE A 48 -1.67 0.47 19.74
N LYS A 49 -0.98 0.61 18.59
CA LYS A 49 0.44 0.24 18.45
C LYS A 49 1.37 1.15 19.23
N GLU A 50 1.11 2.46 19.27
CA GLU A 50 1.86 3.44 20.08
C GLU A 50 1.79 3.05 21.55
N LYS A 51 0.59 2.76 22.06
CA LYS A 51 0.39 2.28 23.44
C LYS A 51 1.09 0.95 23.71
N LYS A 52 1.03 0.00 22.77
CA LYS A 52 1.65 -1.33 22.93
C LYS A 52 3.18 -1.29 22.85
N LYS A 53 3.77 -0.38 22.07
CA LYS A 53 5.22 -0.28 21.85
C LYS A 53 5.89 0.85 22.67
N GLY A 54 5.12 1.73 23.29
CA GLY A 54 5.64 2.90 24.01
C GLY A 54 6.29 3.95 23.10
N ILE A 55 5.99 3.95 21.80
CA ILE A 55 6.59 4.87 20.82
C ILE A 55 5.55 5.91 20.40
N ILE A 56 5.93 7.19 20.38
CA ILE A 56 5.08 8.28 19.88
C ILE A 56 5.54 8.63 18.45
N TYR A 57 4.66 8.46 17.46
CA TYR A 57 4.98 8.85 16.08
C TYR A 57 4.85 10.37 15.91
N LYS A 58 5.81 10.97 15.20
CA LYS A 58 5.79 12.38 14.82
C LYS A 58 4.57 12.70 13.97
N GLU A 59 4.03 13.91 14.11
CA GLU A 59 2.83 14.35 13.40
C GLU A 59 2.97 14.26 11.87
N ARG A 60 4.18 14.57 11.35
CA ARG A 60 4.51 14.39 9.92
C ARG A 60 4.34 12.95 9.45
N SER A 61 4.71 11.96 10.27
CA SER A 61 4.54 10.54 9.96
C SER A 61 3.08 10.11 10.00
N LYS A 62 2.26 10.71 10.89
CA LYS A 62 0.80 10.50 10.93
C LYS A 62 0.09 11.09 9.71
N ARG A 63 0.62 12.18 9.13
CA ARG A 63 0.12 12.71 7.84
C ARG A 63 0.50 11.81 6.68
N LEU A 64 1.73 11.27 6.66
CA LEU A 64 2.18 10.35 5.62
C LEU A 64 1.47 8.99 5.65
N SER A 65 0.97 8.54 6.80
CA SER A 65 0.24 7.26 6.90
C SER A 65 -1.13 7.27 6.20
N ALA A 66 -1.64 8.45 5.86
CA ALA A 66 -2.85 8.66 5.07
C ALA A 66 -2.62 8.50 3.56
N ILE A 67 -1.46 7.99 3.14
CA ILE A 67 -1.10 7.80 1.74
C ILE A 67 -0.65 6.36 1.50
N ASN A 68 -1.10 5.79 0.39
CA ASN A 68 -0.55 4.55 -0.15
C ASN A 68 0.23 4.87 -1.42
N VAL A 69 1.42 4.29 -1.54
CA VAL A 69 2.23 4.38 -2.76
C VAL A 69 2.35 2.97 -3.32
N TYR A 70 1.96 2.83 -4.58
CA TYR A 70 2.08 1.60 -5.36
C TYR A 70 3.11 1.82 -6.47
N ILE A 71 3.91 0.80 -6.72
CA ILE A 71 4.91 0.78 -7.78
C ILE A 71 4.59 -0.43 -8.64
N THR A 72 4.43 -0.22 -9.93
CA THR A 72 4.08 -1.29 -10.88
C THR A 72 4.76 -1.06 -12.21
N ASN A 73 5.13 -2.13 -12.91
CA ASN A 73 5.58 -2.09 -14.30
C ASN A 73 4.44 -2.38 -15.29
N ILE A 74 3.19 -2.47 -14.80
CA ILE A 74 2.02 -2.77 -15.63
C ILE A 74 1.63 -1.51 -16.42
N PRO A 75 1.44 -1.61 -17.74
CA PRO A 75 1.04 -0.47 -18.55
C PRO A 75 -0.37 0.02 -18.18
N VAL A 76 -0.61 1.31 -18.40
CA VAL A 76 -1.89 1.99 -18.09
C VAL A 76 -3.07 1.32 -18.81
N GLU A 77 -2.83 0.85 -20.04
CA GLU A 77 -3.79 0.17 -20.90
C GLU A 77 -4.31 -1.13 -20.27
N SER A 78 -3.46 -1.87 -19.57
CA SER A 78 -3.86 -3.13 -18.93
C SER A 78 -4.56 -2.91 -17.60
N VAL A 79 -4.06 -1.99 -16.76
CA VAL A 79 -4.64 -1.72 -15.45
C VAL A 79 -4.64 -0.22 -15.18
N PRO A 80 -5.79 0.47 -15.21
CA PRO A 80 -5.90 1.87 -14.80
C PRO A 80 -5.48 2.07 -13.32
N ALA A 81 -4.98 3.26 -12.97
CA ALA A 81 -4.45 3.52 -11.62
C ALA A 81 -5.47 3.28 -10.51
N GLU A 82 -6.75 3.53 -10.80
CA GLU A 82 -7.87 3.28 -9.89
C GLU A 82 -8.05 1.80 -9.52
N HIS A 83 -7.70 0.89 -10.45
CA HIS A 83 -7.81 -0.55 -10.25
C HIS A 83 -6.59 -1.14 -9.53
N VAL A 84 -5.45 -0.45 -9.52
CA VAL A 84 -4.23 -0.95 -8.87
C VAL A 84 -4.44 -1.16 -7.37
N HIS A 85 -5.19 -0.28 -6.70
CA HIS A 85 -5.52 -0.47 -5.28
C HIS A 85 -6.32 -1.76 -5.06
N LYS A 86 -7.36 -2.00 -5.86
CA LYS A 86 -8.19 -3.21 -5.78
C LYS A 86 -7.36 -4.47 -6.07
N LEU A 87 -6.51 -4.44 -7.10
CA LEU A 87 -5.63 -5.54 -7.45
C LEU A 87 -4.65 -5.86 -6.31
N TYR A 88 -4.03 -4.83 -5.72
CA TYR A 88 -3.10 -5.02 -4.60
C TYR A 88 -3.80 -5.54 -3.33
N SER A 89 -5.09 -5.26 -3.15
CA SER A 89 -5.87 -5.82 -2.03
C SER A 89 -5.94 -7.35 -2.07
N LEU A 90 -5.90 -7.96 -3.27
CA LEU A 90 -5.94 -9.42 -3.44
C LEU A 90 -4.69 -10.11 -2.92
N ARG A 91 -3.53 -9.43 -2.88
CA ARG A 91 -2.29 -9.99 -2.32
C ARG A 91 -2.52 -10.52 -0.90
N TRP A 92 -3.27 -9.80 -0.08
CA TRP A 92 -3.56 -10.24 1.29
C TRP A 92 -4.51 -11.43 1.35
N GLN A 93 -5.49 -11.51 0.44
CA GLN A 93 -6.36 -12.69 0.33
C GLN A 93 -5.55 -13.93 -0.06
N ILE A 94 -4.62 -13.79 -1.01
CA ILE A 94 -3.71 -14.86 -1.41
C ILE A 94 -2.85 -15.31 -0.22
N GLU A 95 -2.29 -14.38 0.57
CA GLU A 95 -1.54 -14.73 1.79
C GLU A 95 -2.38 -15.49 2.82
N ILE A 96 -3.64 -15.11 3.02
CA ILE A 96 -4.55 -15.84 3.92
C ILE A 96 -4.82 -17.24 3.39
N LEU A 97 -5.07 -17.38 2.10
CA LEU A 97 -5.30 -18.68 1.49
C LEU A 97 -4.10 -19.61 1.72
N PHE A 98 -2.88 -19.11 1.44
CA PHE A 98 -1.66 -19.87 1.70
C PHE A 98 -1.45 -20.19 3.19
N LYS A 99 -1.72 -19.25 4.11
CA LYS A 99 -1.65 -19.53 5.56
C LYS A 99 -2.65 -20.60 5.99
N THR A 100 -3.86 -20.54 5.45
CA THR A 100 -4.93 -21.51 5.70
C THR A 100 -4.49 -22.89 5.21
N TRP A 101 -3.99 -22.99 3.98
CA TRP A 101 -3.53 -24.26 3.44
C TRP A 101 -2.35 -24.85 4.22
N LYS A 102 -1.37 -24.03 4.63
CA LYS A 102 -0.29 -24.48 5.51
C LYS A 102 -0.81 -25.01 6.85
N SER A 103 -1.82 -24.36 7.44
CA SER A 103 -2.40 -24.79 8.71
C SER A 103 -3.23 -26.08 8.59
N PHE A 104 -4.07 -26.19 7.57
CA PHE A 104 -4.99 -27.32 7.41
C PHE A 104 -4.32 -28.54 6.76
N PHE A 105 -3.50 -28.32 5.73
CA PHE A 105 -2.89 -29.41 4.96
C PHE A 105 -1.44 -29.70 5.36
N GLN A 106 -0.84 -28.91 6.27
CA GLN A 106 0.56 -29.06 6.69
C GLN A 106 1.53 -29.20 5.50
N ILE A 107 1.23 -28.54 4.37
CA ILE A 107 2.04 -28.59 3.15
C ILE A 107 3.49 -28.11 3.35
N ASP A 108 3.75 -27.44 4.47
CA ASP A 108 5.10 -27.03 4.90
C ASP A 108 5.92 -28.19 5.49
N LYS A 109 5.31 -29.36 5.76
CA LYS A 109 5.97 -30.53 6.38
C LYS A 109 6.46 -31.60 5.40
N TYR A 110 6.10 -31.53 4.13
CA TYR A 110 6.63 -32.46 3.14
C TYR A 110 7.84 -31.82 2.45
N LYS A 111 9.00 -32.44 2.68
CA LYS A 111 10.31 -32.06 2.15
C LYS A 111 10.71 -33.02 1.03
#